data_AF-A0A812SE29-F1
#
_entry.id   AF-A0A812SE29-F1
#
_cell.length_a   1.000
_cell.length_b   1.000
_cell.length_c   1.000
_cell.angle_alpha   90.00
_cell.angle_beta   90.00
_cell.angle_gamma   90.00
#
_symmetry.space_group_name_H-M   'P 1'
#
loop_
_entity.id
_entity.type
_entity.pdbx_description
1 polymer ?
#
loop_
_entity_poly.entity_id
_entity_poly.type
_entity_poly.pdbx_seq_one_letter_code
_entity_poly.pdbx_strand_id
1 'polypeptide(L)'
;MSFASHAFHQRGGRCKVEEGDEALQCSADQVARWEAKQKQEWSEMYQKVRVQQSNLQKARTQVDKFLQHHGIRSDSFDVNVAKKSFGGLYRTYPLHLAAKERDWHMVRLLLHFGADPLQRDSRGSTASDCMGQLARAD
;
A
#
# COMPACT_ATOMS: atom_id res chain seq x y z
N MET A 1 -52.91 40.79 45.76
CA MET A 1 -54.18 40.04 45.56
C MET A 1 -53.82 38.61 45.16
N SER A 2 -54.32 37.66 45.95
CA SER A 2 -54.44 36.21 45.76
C SER A 2 -53.21 35.39 45.34
N PHE A 3 -52.49 34.86 46.34
CA PHE A 3 -51.82 33.56 46.22
C PHE A 3 -52.90 32.49 46.45
N ALA A 4 -53.28 31.75 45.41
CA ALA A 4 -54.12 30.58 45.54
C ALA A 4 -53.27 29.34 45.25
N SER A 5 -52.88 28.68 46.34
CA SER A 5 -52.27 27.35 46.39
C SER A 5 -53.08 26.37 45.55
N HIS A 6 -52.48 25.78 44.51
CA HIS A 6 -53.03 24.58 43.89
C HIS A 6 -52.16 23.37 44.22
N ALA A 7 -52.68 22.60 45.17
CA ALA A 7 -52.21 21.30 45.58
C ALA A 7 -52.10 20.35 44.37
N PHE A 8 -50.95 19.68 44.29
CA PHE A 8 -50.71 18.61 43.34
C PHE A 8 -51.54 17.39 43.75
N HIS A 9 -52.72 17.22 43.14
CA HIS A 9 -53.54 16.03 43.31
C HIS A 9 -53.32 15.10 42.11
N GLN A 10 -52.47 14.10 42.31
CA GLN A 10 -52.26 13.02 41.37
C GLN A 10 -53.47 12.07 41.43
N ARG A 11 -54.36 12.14 40.43
CA ARG A 11 -55.38 11.11 40.21
C ARG A 11 -55.59 10.90 38.71
N GLY A 12 -55.36 9.65 38.30
CA GLY A 12 -55.70 9.15 36.97
C GLY A 12 -54.59 9.40 35.95
N GLY A 13 -53.86 8.34 35.64
CA GLY A 13 -52.80 8.35 34.65
C GLY A 13 -53.27 8.89 33.30
N ARG A 14 -52.77 10.06 32.95
CA ARG A 14 -52.64 10.50 31.57
C ARG A 14 -51.49 11.49 31.52
N CYS A 15 -50.28 10.97 31.35
CA CYS A 15 -49.14 11.79 30.98
C CYS A 15 -49.48 12.41 29.61
N LYS A 16 -49.71 13.72 29.55
CA LYS A 16 -49.55 14.46 28.30
C LYS A 16 -48.05 14.53 28.07
N VAL A 17 -47.60 13.91 26.99
CA VAL A 17 -46.28 14.23 26.45
C VAL A 17 -46.42 15.64 25.90
N GLU A 18 -45.78 16.59 26.58
CA GLU A 18 -45.57 17.91 26.01
C GLU A 18 -44.52 17.73 24.91
N GLU A 19 -44.88 18.14 23.69
CA GLU A 19 -44.01 18.17 22.52
C GLU A 19 -42.81 19.08 22.80
N GLY A 20 -41.73 18.47 23.28
CA GLY A 20 -40.37 18.98 23.18
C GLY A 20 -39.63 18.23 22.08
N ASP A 21 -40.20 18.19 20.87
CA ASP A 21 -39.63 17.50 19.71
C ASP A 21 -38.55 18.37 19.05
N GLU A 22 -37.43 18.57 19.75
CA GLU A 22 -36.15 18.97 19.13
C GLU A 22 -35.18 17.78 19.08
N ALA A 23 -35.72 16.57 18.92
CA ALA A 23 -34.94 15.42 18.51
C ALA A 23 -34.65 15.55 17.00
N LEU A 24 -33.51 16.16 16.69
CA LEU A 24 -32.80 16.23 15.40
C LEU A 24 -33.19 15.08 14.45
N GLN A 25 -34.27 15.27 13.67
CA GLN A 25 -34.68 14.30 12.66
C GLN A 25 -33.72 14.43 11.48
N CYS A 26 -32.74 13.53 11.42
CA CYS A 26 -31.97 13.30 10.21
C CYS A 26 -32.98 12.87 9.13
N SER A 27 -33.46 13.82 8.33
CA SER A 27 -34.44 13.54 7.27
C SER A 27 -33.91 12.39 6.42
N ALA A 28 -34.77 11.48 5.95
CA ALA A 28 -34.35 10.34 5.14
C ALA A 28 -33.40 10.72 3.98
N ASP A 29 -33.56 11.93 3.43
CA ASP A 29 -32.69 12.52 2.41
C ASP A 29 -31.24 12.77 2.87
N GLN A 30 -31.03 13.16 4.12
CA GLN A 30 -29.70 13.37 4.70
C GLN A 30 -28.97 12.03 4.89
N VAL A 31 -29.68 11.00 5.36
CA VAL A 31 -29.15 9.64 5.48
C VAL A 31 -28.80 9.09 4.10
N ALA A 32 -29.71 9.20 3.12
CA ALA A 32 -29.47 8.74 1.75
C ALA A 32 -28.29 9.45 1.08
N ARG A 33 -28.14 10.77 1.26
CA ARG A 33 -26.99 11.54 0.75
C ARG A 33 -25.68 11.09 1.39
N TRP A 34 -25.68 10.85 2.70
CA TRP A 34 -24.50 10.38 3.43
C TRP A 34 -24.10 8.97 2.98
N GLU A 35 -25.05 8.04 2.87
CA GLU A 35 -24.82 6.69 2.37
C GLU A 35 -24.33 6.67 0.92
N ALA A 36 -24.89 7.51 0.05
CA ALA A 36 -24.45 7.64 -1.33
C ALA A 36 -23.00 8.18 -1.41
N LYS A 37 -22.66 9.17 -0.59
CA LYS A 37 -21.29 9.71 -0.50
C LYS A 37 -20.32 8.64 -0.01
N GLN A 38 -20.67 7.90 1.03
CA GLN A 38 -19.86 6.77 1.50
C GLN A 38 -19.69 5.74 0.38
N LYS A 39 -20.77 5.32 -0.27
CA LYS A 39 -20.70 4.34 -1.37
C LYS A 39 -19.80 4.80 -2.52
N GLN A 40 -19.82 6.10 -2.86
CA GLN A 40 -18.89 6.67 -3.85
C GLN A 40 -17.44 6.59 -3.37
N GLU A 41 -17.15 7.07 -2.17
CA GLU A 41 -15.80 7.05 -1.58
C GLU A 41 -15.24 5.62 -1.47
N TRP A 42 -16.05 4.67 -1.01
CA TRP A 42 -15.71 3.25 -0.93
C TRP A 42 -15.45 2.65 -2.32
N SER A 43 -16.25 3.01 -3.34
CA SER A 43 -16.05 2.58 -4.73
C SER A 43 -14.74 3.10 -5.31
N GLU A 44 -14.44 4.38 -5.11
CA GLU A 44 -13.18 4.99 -5.56
C GLU A 44 -11.97 4.38 -4.85
N MET A 45 -12.04 4.18 -3.53
CA MET A 45 -10.99 3.53 -2.75
C MET A 45 -10.76 2.10 -3.24
N TYR A 46 -11.83 1.32 -3.46
CA TYR A 46 -11.72 -0.04 -3.96
C TYR A 46 -11.12 -0.10 -5.37
N GLN A 47 -11.51 0.80 -6.26
CA GLN A 47 -10.91 0.97 -7.59
C GLN A 47 -9.41 1.25 -7.49
N LYS A 48 -9.00 2.19 -6.63
CA LYS A 48 -7.59 2.53 -6.40
C LYS A 48 -6.80 1.33 -5.89
N VAL A 49 -7.30 0.63 -4.88
CA VAL A 49 -6.66 -0.58 -4.32
C VAL A 49 -6.52 -1.66 -5.39
N ARG A 50 -7.55 -1.88 -6.21
CA ARG A 50 -7.53 -2.86 -7.31
C ARG A 50 -6.45 -2.54 -8.35
N VAL A 51 -6.37 -1.28 -8.78
CA VAL A 51 -5.36 -0.83 -9.76
C VAL A 51 -3.96 -0.94 -9.17
N GLN A 52 -3.78 -0.52 -7.91
CA GLN A 52 -2.50 -0.62 -7.22
C GLN A 52 -2.04 -2.08 -7.09
N GLN A 53 -2.94 -3.00 -6.71
CA GLN A 53 -2.65 -4.43 -6.67
C GLN A 53 -2.28 -4.97 -8.06
N SER A 54 -3.02 -4.60 -9.11
CA SER A 54 -2.69 -5.00 -10.49
C SER A 54 -1.31 -4.52 -10.93
N ASN A 55 -0.98 -3.26 -10.62
CA ASN A 55 0.32 -2.68 -10.94
C ASN A 55 1.46 -3.36 -10.17
N LEU A 56 1.25 -3.69 -8.89
CA LEU A 56 2.21 -4.45 -8.08
C LEU A 56 2.46 -5.84 -8.67
N GLN A 57 1.40 -6.53 -9.11
CA GLN A 57 1.53 -7.84 -9.76
C GLN A 57 2.33 -7.74 -11.06
N LYS A 58 2.07 -6.72 -11.89
CA LYS A 58 2.86 -6.46 -13.10
C LYS A 58 4.33 -6.23 -12.76
N ALA A 59 4.61 -5.35 -11.80
CA ALA A 59 5.97 -5.09 -11.31
C ALA A 59 6.65 -6.38 -10.82
N ARG A 60 5.94 -7.22 -10.07
CA ARG A 60 6.44 -8.51 -9.59
C ARG A 60 6.80 -9.43 -10.75
N THR A 61 5.94 -9.55 -11.75
CA THR A 61 6.22 -10.38 -12.94
C THR A 61 7.39 -9.86 -13.78
N GLN A 62 7.61 -8.54 -13.83
CA GLN A 62 8.79 -7.96 -14.49
C GLN A 62 10.08 -8.38 -13.79
N VAL A 63 10.12 -8.25 -12.46
CA VAL A 63 11.28 -8.68 -11.66
C VAL A 63 11.51 -10.18 -11.80
N ASP A 64 10.46 -10.98 -11.73
CA ASP A 64 10.59 -12.44 -11.84
C ASP A 64 11.15 -12.86 -13.21
N LYS A 65 10.66 -12.27 -14.30
CA LYS A 65 11.21 -12.48 -15.65
C LYS A 65 12.68 -12.09 -15.74
N PHE A 66 13.07 -10.98 -15.12
CA PHE A 66 14.46 -10.53 -15.07
C PHE A 66 15.35 -11.56 -14.33
N LEU A 67 14.91 -12.04 -13.16
CA LEU A 67 15.64 -13.06 -12.41
C LEU A 67 15.81 -14.36 -13.22
N GLN A 68 14.75 -14.81 -13.89
CA GLN A 68 14.77 -15.98 -14.76
C GLN A 68 15.74 -15.80 -15.95
N HIS A 69 15.70 -14.65 -16.62
CA HIS A 69 16.60 -14.33 -17.73
C HIS A 69 18.08 -14.39 -17.31
N HIS A 70 18.38 -13.99 -16.07
CA HIS A 70 19.72 -14.06 -15.51
C HIS A 70 20.09 -15.43 -14.92
N GLY A 71 19.21 -16.43 -14.99
CA GLY A 71 19.44 -17.78 -14.46
C GLY A 71 19.38 -17.87 -12.94
N ILE A 72 18.72 -16.92 -12.28
CA ILE A 72 18.44 -16.95 -10.85
C ILE A 72 17.09 -17.67 -10.68
N ARG A 73 17.12 -18.89 -10.14
CA ARG A 73 15.89 -19.66 -9.87
C ARG A 73 15.12 -18.97 -8.74
N SER A 74 13.89 -18.55 -9.04
CA SER A 74 12.97 -17.86 -8.15
C SER A 74 11.91 -18.84 -7.66
N ASP A 75 12.28 -19.67 -6.68
CA ASP A 75 11.31 -20.50 -5.94
C ASP A 75 10.63 -19.70 -4.81
N SER A 76 11.27 -18.63 -4.31
CA SER A 76 10.82 -17.84 -3.15
C SER A 76 10.56 -16.34 -3.43
N PHE A 77 10.80 -15.83 -4.67
CA PHE A 77 10.79 -14.38 -4.97
C PHE A 77 11.69 -13.57 -4.01
N ASP A 78 12.91 -14.04 -3.79
CA ASP A 78 13.87 -13.33 -2.95
C ASP A 78 14.80 -12.44 -3.82
N VAL A 79 14.67 -11.12 -3.68
CA VAL A 79 15.44 -10.14 -4.48
C VAL A 79 16.91 -10.02 -4.06
N ASN A 80 17.28 -10.55 -2.90
CA ASN A 80 18.65 -10.56 -2.36
C ASN A 80 19.39 -11.87 -2.65
N VAL A 81 18.86 -12.71 -3.55
CA VAL A 81 19.46 -14.01 -3.87
C VAL A 81 20.77 -13.84 -4.62
N ALA A 82 21.74 -14.61 -4.15
CA ALA A 82 23.04 -14.79 -4.75
C ALA A 82 22.95 -15.56 -6.09
N LYS A 83 23.24 -14.92 -7.21
CA LYS A 83 23.68 -15.67 -8.39
C LYS A 83 25.10 -16.16 -8.15
N LYS A 84 25.25 -17.47 -7.93
CA LYS A 84 26.54 -18.15 -7.86
C LYS A 84 27.00 -18.48 -9.28
N SER A 85 28.18 -17.99 -9.68
CA SER A 85 28.81 -18.39 -10.93
C SER A 85 30.16 -19.07 -10.68
N PHE A 86 30.62 -19.84 -11.67
CA PHE A 86 31.94 -20.48 -11.67
C PHE A 86 32.19 -21.39 -10.45
N GLY A 87 31.37 -22.44 -10.30
CA GLY A 87 31.54 -23.43 -9.22
C GLY A 87 31.28 -22.89 -7.81
N GLY A 88 30.70 -21.69 -7.67
CA GLY A 88 30.40 -21.07 -6.37
C GLY A 88 31.43 -20.05 -5.88
N LEU A 89 32.45 -19.73 -6.70
CA LEU A 89 33.52 -18.81 -6.35
C LEU A 89 33.09 -17.33 -6.43
N TYR A 90 32.11 -17.01 -7.29
CA TYR A 90 31.63 -15.64 -7.47
C TYR A 90 30.16 -15.52 -7.12
N ARG A 91 29.82 -14.41 -6.48
CA ARG A 91 28.45 -14.07 -6.09
C ARG A 91 28.10 -12.69 -6.64
N THR A 92 27.04 -12.65 -7.43
CA THR A 92 26.45 -11.42 -7.97
C THR A 92 24.99 -11.37 -7.56
N TYR A 93 24.45 -10.17 -7.38
CA TYR A 93 23.06 -9.98 -6.96
C TYR A 93 22.25 -9.34 -8.09
N PRO A 94 20.91 -9.49 -8.08
CA PRO A 94 20.04 -8.88 -9.08
C PRO A 94 20.30 -7.37 -9.25
N LEU A 95 20.55 -6.68 -8.14
CA LEU A 95 20.81 -5.24 -8.15
C LEU A 95 22.11 -4.87 -8.87
N HIS A 96 23.19 -5.65 -8.70
CA HIS A 96 24.44 -5.46 -9.46
C HIS A 96 24.25 -5.76 -10.95
N LEU A 97 23.42 -6.74 -11.30
CA LEU A 97 23.11 -7.08 -12.70
C LEU A 97 22.35 -5.94 -13.37
N ALA A 98 21.29 -5.43 -12.74
CA ALA A 98 20.53 -4.29 -13.25
C ALA A 98 21.39 -3.03 -13.38
N ALA A 99 22.28 -2.78 -12.41
CA ALA A 99 23.27 -1.71 -12.47
C ALA A 99 24.26 -1.88 -13.65
N LYS A 100 24.73 -3.10 -13.89
CA LYS A 100 25.64 -3.43 -15.00
C LYS A 100 24.97 -3.25 -16.37
N GLU A 101 23.68 -3.54 -16.47
CA GLU A 101 22.88 -3.35 -17.69
C GLU A 101 22.35 -1.92 -17.87
N ARG A 102 22.58 -1.04 -16.88
CA ARG A 102 22.07 0.34 -16.84
C ARG A 102 20.53 0.41 -16.91
N ASP A 103 19.86 -0.63 -16.44
CA ASP A 103 18.40 -0.67 -16.35
C ASP A 103 17.92 0.01 -15.05
N TRP A 104 17.80 1.34 -15.10
CA TRP A 104 17.32 2.14 -13.98
C TRP A 104 15.90 1.79 -13.53
N HIS A 105 15.07 1.32 -14.46
CA HIS A 105 13.70 0.91 -14.15
C HIS A 105 13.72 -0.37 -13.30
N MET A 106 14.54 -1.35 -13.67
CA MET A 106 14.73 -2.57 -12.89
C MET A 106 15.40 -2.30 -11.54
N VAL A 107 16.39 -1.40 -11.48
CA VAL A 107 16.99 -0.97 -10.20
C VAL A 107 15.91 -0.42 -9.27
N ARG A 108 15.04 0.46 -9.76
CA ARG A 108 13.96 1.03 -8.95
C ARG A 108 12.95 -0.02 -8.50
N LEU A 109 12.62 -0.97 -9.37
CA LEU A 109 11.74 -2.09 -9.03
C LEU A 109 12.35 -2.99 -7.95
N LEU A 110 13.61 -3.41 -8.11
CA LEU A 110 14.31 -4.24 -7.14
C LEU A 110 14.38 -3.57 -5.76
N LEU A 111 14.69 -2.26 -5.71
CA LEU A 111 14.67 -1.49 -4.47
C LEU A 111 13.26 -1.40 -3.86
N HIS A 112 12.23 -1.23 -4.68
CA HIS A 112 10.84 -1.23 -4.22
C HIS A 112 10.43 -2.56 -3.57
N PHE A 113 11.01 -3.68 -4.04
CA PHE A 113 10.81 -5.00 -3.47
C PHE A 113 11.77 -5.36 -2.32
N GLY A 114 12.59 -4.41 -1.84
CA GLY A 114 13.46 -4.61 -0.67
C GLY A 114 14.86 -5.15 -0.99
N ALA A 115 15.38 -4.91 -2.20
CA ALA A 115 16.76 -5.22 -2.51
C ALA A 115 17.72 -4.32 -1.70
N ASP A 116 18.78 -4.91 -1.14
CA ASP A 116 19.75 -4.19 -0.32
C ASP A 116 20.78 -3.43 -1.19
N PRO A 117 20.78 -2.08 -1.22
CA PRO A 117 21.72 -1.31 -2.05
C PRO A 117 23.17 -1.38 -1.55
N LEU A 118 23.36 -1.65 -0.26
CA LEU A 118 24.66 -1.75 0.38
C LEU A 118 25.28 -3.15 0.24
N GLN A 119 24.55 -4.08 -0.40
CA GLN A 119 25.01 -5.45 -0.56
C GLN A 119 26.24 -5.48 -1.46
N ARG A 120 27.29 -6.15 -0.98
CA ARG A 120 28.57 -6.27 -1.69
C ARG A 120 28.65 -7.59 -2.42
N ASP A 121 29.08 -7.53 -3.67
CA ASP A 121 29.39 -8.70 -4.49
C ASP A 121 30.68 -9.40 -3.99
N SER A 122 31.08 -10.50 -4.64
CA SER A 122 32.33 -11.21 -4.33
C SER A 122 33.61 -10.38 -4.52
N ARG A 123 33.53 -9.22 -5.21
CA ARG A 123 34.64 -8.28 -5.41
C ARG A 123 34.63 -7.15 -4.38
N GLY A 124 33.71 -7.18 -3.41
CA GLY A 124 33.52 -6.12 -2.44
C GLY A 124 32.87 -4.86 -3.00
N SER A 125 32.38 -4.90 -4.25
CA SER A 125 31.75 -3.77 -4.92
C SER A 125 30.25 -3.70 -4.60
N THR A 126 29.75 -2.49 -4.37
CA THR A 126 28.32 -2.20 -4.25
C THR A 126 27.69 -2.02 -5.64
N ALA A 127 26.35 -2.03 -5.71
CA ALA A 127 25.66 -1.81 -6.98
C ALA A 127 26.03 -0.45 -7.61
N SER A 128 26.26 0.58 -6.80
CA SER A 128 26.75 1.90 -7.28
C SER A 128 28.14 1.84 -7.89
N ASP A 129 29.05 1.04 -7.33
CA ASP A 129 30.40 0.91 -7.86
C ASP A 129 30.39 0.29 -9.26
N CYS A 130 29.50 -0.69 -9.49
CA CYS A 130 29.33 -1.33 -10.80
C CYS A 130 28.81 -0.38 -11.89
N MET A 131 28.04 0.66 -11.52
CA MET A 131 27.52 1.63 -12.49
C MET A 131 28.63 2.54 -13.05
N GLY A 132 29.65 2.86 -12.24
CA GLY A 132 30.75 3.73 -12.64
C GLY A 132 31.89 3.02 -13.37
N GLN A 133 32.08 1.72 -13.16
CA GLN A 133 33.23 0.98 -13.69
C GLN A 133 33.20 0.78 -15.21
N LEU A 134 32.03 0.69 -15.84
CA LEU A 134 31.92 0.51 -17.30
C LEU A 134 32.20 1.78 -18.10
N ALA A 135 31.96 2.97 -17.53
CA ALA A 135 32.20 4.25 -18.22
C ALA A 135 33.70 4.60 -18.41
N ARG A 136 34.61 3.77 -17.89
CA ARG A 136 36.07 3.96 -17.99
C ARG A 136 36.76 2.92 -18.89
N ALA A 137 35.99 2.01 -19.50
CA ALA A 137 36.52 0.87 -20.25
C ALA A 137 36.32 0.98 -21.78
N ASP A 138 35.75 2.09 -22.26
CA ASP A 138 35.67 2.50 -23.68
C ASP A 138 36.60 3.71 -23.91
#